data_AF-A0A935FZS5-F1
#
_entry.id   AF-A0A935FZS5-F1
#
_cell.length_a   1.000
_cell.length_b   1.000
_cell.length_c   1.000
_cell.angle_alpha   90.00
_cell.angle_beta   90.00
_cell.angle_gamma   90.00
#
_symmetry.space_group_name_H-M   'P 1'
#
loop_
_entity.id
_entity.type
_entity.pdbx_description
1 polymer ?
#
loop_
_entity_poly.entity_id
_entity_poly.type
_entity_poly.pdbx_seq_one_letter_code
_entity_poly.pdbx_strand_id
1 'polypeptide(L)'
;MRPDRSAQAGFGIIAAIVILVIFAGLSAFIVSMSSSQHVGSALDVQGTNAYLAANAGLEWGKFQTSTASCAASTPLTINSFTVTVTCSVQNTGSAMEAGLGTIYSLTSTACTSSPCPSVAPGATYLERRITAVIER
;
A
#
# COMPACT_ATOMS: atom_id res chain seq x y z
N MET A 1 -59.72 43.10 20.54
CA MET A 1 -58.32 43.54 20.72
C MET A 1 -57.40 42.45 20.18
N ARG A 2 -56.84 42.64 18.98
CA ARG A 2 -55.83 41.77 18.38
C ARG A 2 -54.53 42.58 18.33
N PRO A 3 -53.46 42.19 19.03
CA PRO A 3 -52.18 42.86 18.89
C PRO A 3 -51.47 42.30 17.66
N ASP A 4 -51.38 43.10 16.60
CA ASP A 4 -50.45 42.87 15.51
C ASP A 4 -49.04 43.15 16.03
N ARG A 5 -48.32 42.09 16.43
CA ARG A 5 -46.90 42.17 16.71
C ARG A 5 -46.16 42.18 15.37
N SER A 6 -45.85 43.39 14.89
CA SER A 6 -44.78 43.60 13.92
C SER A 6 -43.45 43.18 14.57
N ALA A 7 -43.12 41.89 14.47
CA ALA A 7 -41.79 41.41 14.78
C ALA A 7 -40.83 42.14 13.82
N GLN A 8 -39.90 42.93 14.38
CA GLN A 8 -38.86 43.60 13.62
C GLN A 8 -38.03 42.54 12.87
N ALA A 9 -38.41 42.24 11.63
CA ALA A 9 -37.86 41.15 10.82
C ALA A 9 -36.47 41.46 10.23
N GLY A 10 -36.00 42.71 10.31
CA GLY A 10 -34.75 43.14 9.69
C GLY A 10 -33.49 42.54 10.33
N PHE A 11 -33.44 42.44 11.66
CA PHE A 11 -32.27 41.89 12.36
C PHE A 11 -32.22 40.35 12.31
N GLY A 12 -33.39 39.71 12.37
CA GLY A 12 -33.51 38.26 12.32
C GLY A 12 -33.08 37.66 10.98
N ILE A 13 -33.34 38.35 9.86
CA ILE A 13 -32.94 37.89 8.53
C ILE A 13 -31.41 37.82 8.40
N ILE A 14 -30.69 38.84 8.88
CA ILE A 14 -29.23 38.87 8.82
C ILE A 14 -28.63 37.74 9.67
N ALA A 15 -29.14 37.55 10.90
CA ALA A 15 -28.69 36.47 11.79
C ALA A 15 -28.95 35.07 11.18
N ALA A 16 -30.09 34.85 10.54
CA ALA A 16 -30.42 33.60 9.88
C ALA A 16 -29.45 33.28 8.73
N ILE A 17 -29.10 34.28 7.90
CA ILE A 17 -28.14 34.12 6.79
C ILE A 17 -26.76 33.75 7.32
N VAL A 18 -26.28 34.42 8.39
CA VAL A 18 -24.97 34.11 8.99
C VAL A 18 -24.92 32.68 9.50
N ILE A 19 -25.97 32.22 10.20
CA ILE A 19 -26.07 30.85 10.71
C ILE A 19 -26.06 29.83 9.54
N LEU A 20 -26.79 30.11 8.46
CA LEU A 20 -26.82 29.24 7.27
C LEU A 20 -25.45 29.13 6.60
N VAL A 21 -24.70 30.23 6.47
CA VAL A 21 -23.35 30.22 5.89
C VAL A 21 -22.38 29.41 6.75
N ILE A 22 -22.44 29.56 8.08
CA ILE A 22 -21.59 28.78 9.00
C ILE A 22 -21.94 27.30 8.93
N PHE A 23 -23.23 26.94 8.91
CA PHE A 23 -23.67 25.55 8.82
C PHE A 23 -23.28 24.91 7.47
N ALA A 24 -23.38 25.67 6.38
CA ALA A 24 -22.90 25.25 5.07
C ALA A 24 -21.38 25.01 5.08
N GLY A 25 -20.60 25.89 5.70
CA GLY A 25 -19.15 25.70 5.85
C GLY A 25 -18.79 24.46 6.68
N LEU A 26 -19.48 24.23 7.80
CA LEU A 26 -19.25 23.07 8.67
C LEU A 26 -19.62 21.74 7.98
N SER A 27 -20.75 21.70 7.28
CA SER A 27 -21.18 20.50 6.55
C SER A 27 -20.23 20.15 5.39
N ALA A 28 -19.72 21.15 4.66
CA ALA A 28 -18.73 20.93 3.61
C ALA A 28 -17.42 20.32 4.17
N PHE A 29 -16.97 20.80 5.34
CA PHE A 29 -15.78 20.26 6.00
C PHE A 29 -15.95 18.79 6.43
N ILE A 30 -17.12 18.43 6.99
CA ILE A 30 -17.43 17.05 7.42
C ILE A 30 -17.38 16.08 6.22
N VAL A 31 -17.94 16.45 5.06
CA VAL A 31 -17.92 15.60 3.86
C VAL A 31 -16.50 15.41 3.33
N SER A 32 -15.69 16.48 3.30
CA SER A 32 -14.29 16.40 2.88
C SER A 32 -13.48 15.46 3.77
N MET A 33 -13.70 15.47 5.09
CA MET A 33 -13.00 14.59 6.01
C MET A 33 -13.51 13.14 5.96
N SER A 34 -14.80 12.92 5.68
CA SER A 34 -15.38 11.57 5.53
C SER A 34 -14.79 10.84 4.32
N SER A 35 -14.53 11.53 3.22
CA SER A 35 -13.91 10.93 2.03
C SER A 35 -12.46 10.47 2.28
N SER A 36 -11.66 11.29 2.98
CA SER A 36 -10.27 10.95 3.31
C SER A 36 -10.16 9.73 4.25
N GLN A 37 -11.14 9.52 5.13
CA GLN A 37 -11.16 8.40 6.06
C GLN A 37 -11.38 7.04 5.37
N HIS A 38 -12.12 6.99 4.26
CA HIS A 38 -12.35 5.75 3.52
C HIS A 38 -11.14 5.35 2.67
N VAL A 39 -10.42 6.33 2.12
CA VAL A 39 -9.24 6.09 1.27
C VAL A 39 -8.08 5.50 2.08
N GLY A 40 -7.83 6.00 3.30
CA GLY A 40 -6.76 5.47 4.15
C GLY A 40 -6.92 3.97 4.47
N SER A 41 -8.13 3.55 4.85
CA SER A 41 -8.43 2.14 5.16
C SER A 41 -8.18 1.21 3.96
N ALA A 42 -8.56 1.65 2.75
CA ALA A 42 -8.33 0.87 1.54
C ALA A 42 -6.83 0.74 1.22
N LEU A 43 -6.03 1.79 1.43
CA LEU A 43 -4.58 1.75 1.23
C LEU A 43 -3.89 0.81 2.22
N ASP A 44 -4.30 0.79 3.48
CA ASP A 44 -3.74 -0.09 4.51
C ASP A 44 -3.97 -1.58 4.18
N VAL A 45 -5.19 -1.91 3.73
CA VAL A 45 -5.53 -3.26 3.26
C VAL A 45 -4.71 -3.63 2.03
N GLN A 46 -4.56 -2.71 1.08
CA GLN A 46 -3.78 -2.94 -0.13
C GLN A 46 -2.28 -3.15 0.19
N GLY A 47 -1.73 -2.40 1.14
CA GLY A 47 -0.35 -2.59 1.63
C GLY A 47 -0.14 -3.95 2.30
N THR A 48 -1.13 -4.40 3.08
CA THR A 48 -1.11 -5.73 3.72
C THR A 48 -1.16 -6.86 2.69
N ASN A 49 -2.04 -6.74 1.69
CA ASN A 49 -2.13 -7.72 0.60
C ASN A 49 -0.84 -7.82 -0.21
N ALA A 50 -0.20 -6.69 -0.51
CA ALA A 50 1.11 -6.67 -1.17
C ALA A 50 2.19 -7.39 -0.35
N TYR A 51 2.18 -7.19 0.98
CA TYR A 51 3.11 -7.87 1.88
C TYR A 51 2.88 -9.38 1.94
N LEU A 52 1.63 -9.82 2.02
CA LEU A 52 1.29 -11.25 2.01
C LEU A 52 1.68 -11.91 0.66
N ALA A 53 1.42 -11.23 -0.46
CA ALA A 53 1.83 -11.69 -1.78
C ALA A 53 3.36 -11.81 -1.90
N ALA A 54 4.11 -10.82 -1.40
CA ALA A 54 5.57 -10.88 -1.39
C ALA A 54 6.10 -12.02 -0.51
N ASN A 55 5.51 -12.28 0.66
CA ASN A 55 5.89 -13.41 1.52
C ASN A 55 5.63 -14.76 0.86
N ALA A 56 4.49 -14.92 0.18
CA ALA A 56 4.20 -16.14 -0.55
C ALA A 56 5.27 -16.43 -1.63
N GLY A 57 5.72 -15.39 -2.35
CA GLY A 57 6.83 -15.50 -3.29
C GLY A 57 8.17 -15.84 -2.62
N LEU A 58 8.43 -15.29 -1.43
CA LEU A 58 9.63 -15.58 -0.65
C LEU A 58 9.67 -17.06 -0.21
N GLU A 59 8.57 -17.59 0.30
CA GLU A 59 8.46 -18.99 0.73
C GLU A 59 8.62 -19.95 -0.45
N TRP A 60 8.03 -19.63 -1.61
CA TRP A 60 8.29 -20.35 -2.85
C TRP A 60 9.79 -20.34 -3.22
N GLY A 61 10.44 -19.19 -3.12
CA GLY A 61 11.87 -19.04 -3.38
C GLY A 61 12.74 -19.88 -2.45
N LYS A 62 12.43 -19.90 -1.15
CA LYS A 62 13.14 -20.75 -0.17
C LYS A 62 12.99 -22.22 -0.52
N PHE A 63 11.80 -22.66 -0.93
CA PHE A 63 11.58 -24.04 -1.37
C PHE A 63 12.40 -24.39 -2.63
N GLN A 64 12.47 -23.47 -3.60
CA GLN A 64 13.29 -23.62 -4.80
C GLN A 64 14.77 -23.86 -4.45
N THR A 65 15.34 -23.11 -3.49
CA THR A 65 16.74 -23.34 -3.06
C THR A 65 16.97 -24.68 -2.35
N SER A 66 15.90 -25.41 -2.01
CA SER A 66 15.99 -26.73 -1.39
C SER A 66 15.85 -27.89 -2.38
N THR A 67 15.26 -27.64 -3.55
CA THR A 67 14.85 -28.69 -4.50
C THR A 67 15.46 -28.51 -5.89
N ALA A 68 15.90 -27.29 -6.22
CA ALA A 68 16.53 -26.91 -7.48
C ALA A 68 17.64 -25.86 -7.23
N SER A 69 18.32 -25.43 -8.29
CA SER A 69 19.19 -24.26 -8.23
C SER A 69 18.37 -22.98 -8.03
N CYS A 70 18.90 -22.03 -7.26
CA CYS A 70 18.39 -20.67 -7.08
C CYS A 70 18.04 -19.99 -8.42
N ALA A 71 16.78 -20.06 -8.82
CA ALA A 71 16.28 -19.54 -10.10
C ALA A 71 15.26 -18.43 -9.87
N ALA A 72 15.29 -17.42 -10.74
CA ALA A 72 14.26 -16.38 -10.76
C ALA A 72 12.89 -16.97 -11.13
N SER A 73 11.82 -16.41 -10.56
CA SER A 73 10.46 -16.81 -10.93
C SER A 73 10.04 -16.18 -12.24
N THR A 74 9.10 -16.83 -12.92
CA THR A 74 8.21 -16.11 -13.83
C THR A 74 7.29 -15.20 -13.02
N PRO A 75 6.88 -14.02 -13.55
CA PRO A 75 5.94 -13.16 -12.86
C PRO A 75 4.61 -13.87 -12.64
N LEU A 76 4.14 -13.93 -11.39
CA LEU A 76 2.88 -14.55 -11.01
C LEU A 76 1.93 -13.49 -10.45
N THR A 77 0.64 -13.56 -10.76
CA THR A 77 -0.34 -12.63 -10.18
C THR A 77 -1.04 -13.26 -8.97
N ILE A 78 -0.97 -12.61 -7.82
CA ILE A 78 -1.66 -12.99 -6.58
C ILE A 78 -2.47 -11.79 -6.09
N ASN A 79 -3.79 -11.94 -5.99
CA ASN A 79 -4.69 -10.89 -5.48
C ASN A 79 -4.48 -9.52 -6.18
N SER A 80 -4.38 -9.53 -7.51
CA SER A 80 -4.09 -8.34 -8.36
C SER A 80 -2.71 -7.71 -8.17
N PHE A 81 -1.79 -8.36 -7.45
CA PHE A 81 -0.38 -8.00 -7.40
C PHE A 81 0.45 -8.93 -8.28
N THR A 82 1.32 -8.38 -9.10
CA THR A 82 2.36 -9.16 -9.77
C THR A 82 3.50 -9.39 -8.80
N VAL A 83 3.87 -10.65 -8.57
CA VAL A 83 4.97 -11.09 -7.70
C VAL A 83 6.09 -11.62 -8.59
N THR A 84 7.29 -11.07 -8.39
CA THR A 84 8.52 -11.51 -9.05
C THR A 84 9.55 -11.84 -7.99
N VAL A 85 10.07 -13.07 -8.03
CA VAL A 85 11.11 -13.55 -7.11
C VAL A 85 12.42 -13.58 -7.88
N THR A 86 13.41 -12.90 -7.33
CA THR A 86 14.78 -12.91 -7.83
C THR A 86 15.64 -13.66 -6.82
N CYS A 87 16.53 -14.50 -7.33
CA CYS A 87 17.40 -15.32 -6.52
C CYS A 87 18.83 -15.11 -7.03
N SER A 88 19.74 -14.77 -6.12
CA SER A 88 21.15 -14.55 -6.44
C SER A 88 22.04 -15.31 -5.45
N VAL A 89 23.10 -15.93 -5.97
CA VAL A 89 24.10 -16.59 -5.14
C VAL A 89 25.12 -15.54 -4.69
N GLN A 90 25.29 -15.38 -3.38
CA GLN A 90 26.32 -14.52 -2.81
C GLN A 90 27.63 -15.31 -2.68
N ASN A 91 28.33 -15.46 -3.81
CA ASN A 91 29.67 -16.06 -3.86
C ASN A 91 30.75 -15.04 -3.45
N THR A 92 30.56 -14.33 -2.35
CA THR A 92 31.67 -13.56 -1.76
C THR A 92 32.65 -14.54 -1.14
N GLY A 93 33.90 -14.52 -1.63
CA GLY A 93 34.98 -15.48 -1.37
C GLY A 93 35.35 -15.77 0.09
N SER A 94 34.67 -15.19 1.06
CA SER A 94 34.84 -15.46 2.50
C SER A 94 33.86 -16.51 3.04
N ALA A 95 32.72 -16.78 2.37
CA ALA A 95 31.76 -17.79 2.83
C ALA A 95 32.33 -19.22 2.67
N MET A 96 32.93 -19.49 1.51
CA MET A 96 33.60 -20.75 1.19
C MET A 96 34.86 -21.01 2.02
N GLU A 97 35.62 -19.97 2.38
CA GLU A 97 36.83 -20.07 3.22
C GLU A 97 36.52 -20.21 4.72
N ALA A 98 35.32 -19.79 5.16
CA ALA A 98 34.85 -19.93 6.54
C ALA A 98 34.15 -21.29 6.81
N GLY A 99 34.03 -22.16 5.80
CA GLY A 99 33.26 -23.39 5.89
C GLY A 99 31.73 -23.17 5.99
N LEU A 100 31.28 -21.95 5.69
CA LEU A 100 29.86 -21.63 5.57
C LEU A 100 29.36 -22.16 4.23
N GLY A 101 28.13 -22.66 4.21
CA GLY A 101 27.49 -23.16 2.99
C GLY A 101 27.37 -22.09 1.89
N THR A 102 26.78 -22.44 0.75
CA THR A 102 26.44 -21.47 -0.28
C THR A 102 25.39 -20.50 0.25
N ILE A 103 25.69 -19.21 0.27
CA ILE A 103 24.77 -18.17 0.72
C ILE A 103 23.91 -17.73 -0.47
N TYR A 104 22.59 -17.80 -0.32
CA TYR A 104 21.63 -17.31 -1.30
C TYR A 104 20.91 -16.07 -0.78
N SER A 105 20.80 -15.04 -1.63
CA SER A 105 19.95 -13.88 -1.40
C SER A 105 18.71 -13.98 -2.28
N LEU A 106 17.55 -14.06 -1.64
CA LEU A 106 16.24 -14.10 -2.28
C LEU A 106 15.53 -12.78 -2.07
N THR A 107 15.01 -12.21 -3.15
CA THR A 107 14.23 -10.98 -3.10
C THR A 107 12.91 -11.20 -3.83
N SER A 108 11.82 -11.16 -3.09
CA SER A 108 10.45 -11.22 -3.60
C SER A 108 9.87 -9.82 -3.67
N THR A 109 9.39 -9.40 -4.84
CA THR A 109 8.80 -8.08 -5.09
C THR A 109 7.37 -8.25 -5.57
N ALA A 110 6.40 -7.76 -4.80
CA ALA A 110 4.99 -7.68 -5.16
C ALA A 110 4.62 -6.25 -5.54
N CYS A 111 3.85 -6.06 -6.61
CA CYS A 111 3.55 -4.73 -7.15
C CYS A 111 2.19 -4.69 -7.85
N THR A 112 1.61 -3.50 -8.00
CA THR A 112 0.29 -3.34 -8.65
C THR A 112 0.34 -3.34 -10.18
N SER A 113 1.49 -3.08 -10.79
CA SER A 113 1.66 -3.09 -12.25
C SER A 113 3.00 -3.70 -12.63
N SER A 114 3.02 -4.59 -13.63
CA SER A 114 4.25 -5.19 -14.16
C SER A 114 4.95 -4.29 -15.19
N PRO A 115 6.28 -4.40 -15.39
CA PRO A 115 7.23 -5.30 -14.72
C PRO A 115 7.69 -4.80 -13.34
N CYS A 116 8.16 -5.72 -12.49
CA CYS A 116 8.54 -5.41 -11.10
C CYS A 116 9.94 -5.92 -10.76
N PRO A 117 10.83 -5.06 -10.23
CA PRO A 117 10.63 -3.64 -9.90
C PRO A 117 10.39 -2.76 -11.14
N SER A 118 9.49 -1.78 -11.05
CA SER A 118 9.19 -0.86 -12.15
C SER A 118 10.30 0.18 -12.31
N VAL A 119 10.72 0.42 -13.55
CA VAL A 119 11.70 1.46 -13.90
C VAL A 119 11.06 2.84 -14.10
N ALA A 120 9.73 2.91 -14.19
CA ALA A 120 8.96 4.14 -14.36
C ALA A 120 7.58 4.01 -13.66
N PRO A 121 7.54 4.18 -12.33
CA PRO A 121 6.30 4.02 -11.57
C PRO A 121 5.31 5.15 -11.86
N GLY A 122 4.05 4.81 -12.16
CA GLY A 122 2.96 5.77 -12.24
C GLY A 122 2.51 6.25 -10.85
N ALA A 123 1.65 7.28 -10.80
CA ALA A 123 1.19 7.89 -9.54
C ALA A 123 0.44 6.93 -8.60
N THR A 124 -0.07 5.80 -9.11
CA THR A 124 -0.80 4.76 -8.37
C THR A 124 0.02 3.48 -8.17
N TYR A 125 1.33 3.53 -8.45
CA TYR A 125 2.21 2.39 -8.29
C TYR A 125 2.48 2.12 -6.81
N LEU A 126 2.21 0.89 -6.38
CA LEU A 126 2.55 0.39 -5.06
C LEU A 126 3.39 -0.87 -5.24
N GLU A 127 4.51 -0.92 -4.53
CA GLU A 127 5.33 -2.12 -4.45
C GLU A 127 5.71 -2.45 -2.99
N ARG A 128 5.90 -3.74 -2.74
CA ARG A 128 6.50 -4.27 -1.52
C ARG A 128 7.57 -5.28 -1.88
N ARG A 129 8.78 -5.04 -1.38
CA ARG A 129 9.94 -5.90 -1.55
C ARG A 129 10.33 -6.50 -0.21
N ILE A 130 10.54 -7.81 -0.19
CA ILE A 130 11.00 -8.58 0.97
C ILE A 130 12.24 -9.35 0.52
N THR A 131 13.32 -9.21 1.28
CA THR A 131 14.58 -9.90 1.01
C THR A 131 14.91 -10.82 2.19
N ALA A 132 15.39 -12.02 1.87
CA ALA A 132 15.91 -12.97 2.85
C ALA A 132 17.26 -13.49 2.37
N VAL A 133 18.12 -13.81 3.34
CA VAL A 133 19.39 -14.48 3.10
C VAL A 133 19.31 -15.84 3.76
N ILE A 134 19.74 -16.88 3.05
CA ILE A 134 19.77 -18.24 3.54
C ILE A 134 21.15 -18.85 3.30
N GLU A 135 21.58 -19.70 4.22
CA GLU A 135 22.79 -20.51 4.10
C GLU A 135 22.38 -21.97 3.85
N ARG A 136 23.04 -22.62 2.89
CA ARG A 136 22.76 -24.01 2.49
C ARG A 136 24.02 -24.78 2.13
#